data_AF-A0A2K9EDB6-F1
#
_entry.id   AF-A0A2K9EDB6-F1
#
_cell.length_a   1.000
_cell.length_b   1.000
_cell.length_c   1.000
_cell.angle_alpha   90.00
_cell.angle_beta   90.00
_cell.angle_gamma   90.00
#
_symmetry.space_group_name_H-M   'P 1'
#
loop_
_entity.id
_entity.type
_entity.pdbx_description
1 polymer ?
#
loop_
_entity_poly.entity_id
_entity_poly.type
_entity_poly.pdbx_seq_one_letter_code
_entity_poly.pdbx_strand_id
1 'polypeptide(L)'
;MLKTTRRMMIQASAAIVLLASPLFAETRQALVIAERAQGQEIGQPVRDALAVSRALLAAGFDVRRLESPSALPDAPAEAPDVMLIYLSADLSEQDGKAMAMLSSGAVSLDDLAARYPARQARIVLAESCPVAPATEAADSDSADLVAAPENGMIVQSPGPDAACPETPRLTQVLLSTLEEPGAEISASLSDVGLTMATGPRWPGFQALSARPATVIDAGPLVLDQPLRPVDPTITLGSAQAGSISSPGRGPMGGVQILPAAAPAMPLGGDRQARPAQSGLPEPSIIVGTRPRDGAEQSADDGLLGSALGTDYEERRRIREEDADLFASLLESGAFDPPTDQMAGAIQTELQRMNCYSGGIDGLWGNGSRGAVDRYFQQVGTTPVTRNADVALFRQIARRDDVRCPAIVSAPAAARTPAPTATRQPARQPARQPAAVAQQPRPAPPAAAAQQPALNPNAIGTGMFR
;
A
#
# COMPACT_ATOMS: atom_id res chain seq x y z
N MET A 1 -35.77 38.91 71.69
CA MET A 1 -36.82 37.87 71.87
C MET A 1 -37.18 37.35 70.48
N LEU A 2 -36.53 36.28 70.04
CA LEU A 2 -37.05 34.90 69.97
C LEU A 2 -38.03 34.67 68.79
N LYS A 3 -37.53 33.92 67.79
CA LYS A 3 -38.18 33.01 66.81
C LYS A 3 -37.25 32.96 65.57
N THR A 4 -36.36 31.99 65.30
CA THR A 4 -36.44 30.50 65.34
C THR A 4 -37.80 30.02 64.83
N THR A 5 -37.93 29.27 63.73
CA THR A 5 -37.42 27.91 63.52
C THR A 5 -37.82 27.44 62.10
N ARG A 6 -37.11 26.43 61.57
CA ARG A 6 -37.48 25.52 60.46
C ARG A 6 -37.40 26.06 59.01
N ARG A 7 -36.20 26.01 58.43
CA ARG A 7 -36.02 25.53 57.04
C ARG A 7 -35.35 24.16 57.14
N MET A 8 -36.18 23.13 57.04
CA MET A 8 -35.78 21.73 57.06
C MET A 8 -35.20 21.41 55.68
N MET A 9 -33.90 21.08 55.66
CA MET A 9 -33.22 20.42 54.55
C MET A 9 -34.01 19.17 54.15
N ILE A 10 -34.52 19.15 52.92
CA ILE A 10 -34.82 17.89 52.22
C ILE A 10 -33.74 17.80 51.14
N GLN A 11 -32.59 17.26 51.53
CA GLN A 11 -31.66 16.66 50.56
C GLN A 11 -32.30 15.36 50.10
N ALA A 12 -33.06 15.44 49.01
CA ALA A 12 -33.42 14.26 48.25
C ALA A 12 -32.15 13.78 47.54
N SER A 13 -31.49 12.79 48.12
CA SER A 13 -30.44 12.01 47.48
C SER A 13 -31.07 11.26 46.30
N ALA A 14 -31.12 11.89 45.13
CA ALA A 14 -31.37 11.21 43.88
C ALA A 14 -30.16 10.30 43.62
N ALA A 15 -30.27 9.04 44.04
CA ALA A 15 -29.41 7.97 43.56
C ALA A 15 -29.63 7.86 42.05
N ILE A 16 -28.82 8.56 41.27
CA ILE A 16 -28.71 8.37 39.83
C ILE A 16 -28.09 6.98 39.65
N VAL A 17 -28.96 5.98 39.54
CA VAL A 17 -28.58 4.68 38.99
C VAL A 17 -28.24 4.96 37.53
N LEU A 18 -26.95 5.20 37.24
CA LEU A 18 -26.38 5.07 35.91
C LEU A 18 -26.54 3.60 35.52
N LEU A 19 -27.72 3.24 35.03
CA LEU A 19 -27.91 2.04 34.23
C LEU A 19 -27.01 2.26 33.01
N ALA A 20 -25.80 1.73 33.08
CA ALA A 20 -24.93 1.57 31.94
C ALA A 20 -25.68 0.64 30.98
N SER A 21 -26.53 1.22 30.13
CA SER A 21 -27.01 0.55 28.93
C SER A 21 -25.77 -0.05 28.27
N PRO A 22 -25.76 -1.35 27.95
CA PRO A 22 -24.65 -1.91 27.20
C PRO A 22 -24.53 -1.04 25.95
N LEU A 23 -23.42 -0.30 25.88
CA LEU A 23 -23.01 0.38 24.66
C LEU A 23 -22.73 -0.78 23.71
N PHE A 24 -23.75 -1.18 22.95
CA PHE A 24 -23.58 -2.16 21.89
C PHE A 24 -22.47 -1.59 21.01
N ALA A 25 -21.34 -2.29 20.97
CA ALA A 25 -20.22 -1.88 20.15
C ALA A 25 -20.72 -1.82 18.71
N GLU A 26 -20.75 -0.62 18.15
CA GLU A 26 -21.13 -0.38 16.77
C GLU A 26 -20.23 -1.25 15.88
N THR A 27 -20.84 -2.12 15.08
CA THR A 27 -20.11 -3.04 14.21
C THR A 27 -19.68 -2.31 12.94
N ARG A 28 -18.38 -2.25 12.69
CA ARG A 28 -17.79 -1.51 11.58
C ARG A 28 -16.94 -2.44 10.74
N GLN A 29 -17.28 -2.57 9.46
CA GLN A 29 -16.49 -3.36 8.52
C GLN A 29 -16.08 -2.51 7.33
N ALA A 30 -14.89 -2.80 6.82
CA ALA A 30 -14.42 -2.20 5.59
C ALA A 30 -13.92 -3.24 4.60
N LEU A 31 -14.22 -3.00 3.33
CA LEU A 31 -13.69 -3.74 2.20
C LEU A 31 -12.81 -2.79 1.37
N VAL A 32 -11.51 -3.10 1.28
CA VAL A 32 -10.53 -2.29 0.56
C VAL A 32 -10.04 -3.08 -0.64
N ILE A 33 -10.29 -2.59 -1.85
CA ILE A 33 -9.97 -3.27 -3.11
C ILE A 33 -8.93 -2.44 -3.86
N ALA A 34 -7.80 -3.04 -4.19
CA ALA A 34 -6.82 -2.51 -5.12
C ALA A 34 -6.81 -3.35 -6.39
N GLU A 35 -7.09 -2.75 -7.53
CA GLU A 35 -6.91 -3.38 -8.84
C GLU A 35 -5.71 -2.75 -9.55
N ARG A 36 -4.95 -3.57 -10.27
CA ARG A 36 -3.86 -3.07 -11.11
C ARG A 36 -4.45 -2.52 -12.41
N ALA A 37 -4.79 -1.25 -12.37
CA ALA A 37 -5.10 -0.46 -13.54
C ALA A 37 -3.93 -0.39 -14.51
N GLN A 38 -4.21 -0.43 -15.82
CA GLN A 38 -3.18 -0.21 -16.85
C GLN A 38 -2.80 1.27 -16.95
N GLY A 39 -3.71 2.17 -16.58
CA GLY A 39 -3.50 3.62 -16.62
C GLY A 39 -2.83 4.22 -15.38
N GLN A 40 -2.81 3.51 -14.25
CA GLN A 40 -2.23 4.03 -13.01
C GLN A 40 -0.72 3.75 -12.90
N GLU A 41 -0.03 4.54 -12.08
CA GLU A 41 1.38 4.27 -11.81
C GLU A 41 1.53 2.86 -11.21
N ILE A 42 2.51 2.11 -11.69
CA ILE A 42 2.77 0.74 -11.23
C ILE A 42 2.84 0.71 -9.70
N GLY A 43 1.88 0.02 -9.09
CA GLY A 43 1.81 -0.21 -7.65
C GLY A 43 1.05 0.85 -6.85
N GLN A 44 0.64 1.98 -7.44
CA GLN A 44 -0.11 3.01 -6.71
C GLN A 44 -1.39 2.49 -6.05
N PRO A 45 -2.26 1.69 -6.71
CA PRO A 45 -3.49 1.20 -6.08
C PRO A 45 -3.24 0.37 -4.83
N VAL A 46 -2.16 -0.42 -4.86
CA VAL A 46 -1.74 -1.24 -3.73
C VAL A 46 -1.24 -0.36 -2.58
N ARG A 47 -0.49 0.70 -2.87
CA ARG A 47 -0.03 1.67 -1.86
C ARG A 47 -1.19 2.39 -1.19
N ASP A 48 -2.13 2.90 -1.98
CA ASP A 48 -3.30 3.61 -1.47
C ASP A 48 -4.18 2.68 -0.62
N ALA A 49 -4.48 1.47 -1.12
CA ALA A 49 -5.24 0.47 -0.36
C ALA A 49 -4.56 0.07 0.95
N LEU A 50 -3.22 -0.06 0.97
CA LEU A 50 -2.48 -0.34 2.20
C LEU A 50 -2.60 0.82 3.21
N ALA A 51 -2.44 2.06 2.75
CA ALA A 51 -2.56 3.25 3.60
C ALA A 51 -3.97 3.38 4.19
N VAL A 52 -5.00 3.26 3.34
CA VAL A 52 -6.41 3.32 3.75
C VAL A 52 -6.75 2.19 4.72
N SER A 53 -6.25 0.97 4.47
CA SER A 53 -6.49 -0.17 5.39
C SER A 53 -5.93 0.09 6.79
N ARG A 54 -4.73 0.69 6.88
CA ARG A 54 -4.11 1.03 8.18
C ARG A 54 -4.91 2.11 8.90
N ALA A 55 -5.33 3.16 8.19
CA ALA A 55 -6.15 4.23 8.78
C ALA A 55 -7.50 3.71 9.27
N LEU A 56 -8.17 2.85 8.49
CA LEU A 56 -9.46 2.26 8.87
C LEU A 56 -9.33 1.30 10.06
N LEU A 57 -8.28 0.48 10.12
CA LEU A 57 -7.98 -0.34 11.30
C LEU A 57 -7.79 0.54 12.54
N ALA A 58 -7.05 1.64 12.43
CA ALA A 58 -6.85 2.59 13.51
C ALA A 58 -8.16 3.29 13.93
N ALA A 59 -9.09 3.49 12.99
CA ALA A 59 -10.43 4.01 13.24
C ALA A 59 -11.44 2.95 13.75
N GLY A 60 -10.99 1.72 14.01
CA GLY A 60 -11.79 0.65 14.62
C GLY A 60 -12.65 -0.15 13.64
N PHE A 61 -12.34 -0.12 12.34
CA PHE A 61 -12.98 -1.02 11.37
C PHE A 61 -12.34 -2.41 11.38
N ASP A 62 -13.14 -3.45 11.18
CA ASP A 62 -12.66 -4.76 10.72
C ASP A 62 -12.42 -4.71 9.21
N VAL A 63 -11.15 -4.72 8.79
CA VAL A 63 -10.75 -4.44 7.40
C VAL A 63 -10.40 -5.72 6.65
N ARG A 64 -11.07 -5.94 5.52
CA ARG A 64 -10.70 -6.96 4.52
C ARG A 64 -10.09 -6.28 3.30
N ARG A 65 -8.82 -6.54 3.04
CA ARG A 65 -8.07 -5.98 1.89
C ARG A 65 -7.91 -7.02 0.79
N LEU A 66 -8.18 -6.64 -0.46
CA LEU A 66 -8.07 -7.46 -1.65
C LEU A 66 -7.17 -6.77 -2.69
N GLU A 67 -6.23 -7.52 -3.24
CA GLU A 67 -5.35 -7.06 -4.34
C GLU A 67 -5.64 -7.91 -5.59
N SER A 68 -6.06 -7.26 -6.67
CA SER A 68 -6.46 -7.89 -7.94
C SER A 68 -7.31 -9.15 -7.76
N PRO A 69 -8.48 -9.05 -7.09
CA PRO A 69 -9.29 -10.22 -6.78
C PRO A 69 -9.91 -10.83 -8.04
N SER A 70 -9.70 -12.14 -8.23
CA SER A 70 -10.38 -12.91 -9.29
C SER A 70 -11.89 -13.07 -9.06
N ALA A 71 -12.35 -12.84 -7.83
CA ALA A 71 -13.75 -12.73 -7.47
C ALA A 71 -13.91 -11.84 -6.22
N LEU A 72 -14.99 -11.06 -6.17
CA LEU A 72 -15.40 -10.38 -4.96
C LEU A 72 -15.88 -11.39 -3.90
N PRO A 73 -15.58 -11.21 -2.61
CA PRO A 73 -16.05 -12.09 -1.56
C PRO A 73 -17.56 -12.03 -1.38
N ASP A 74 -18.11 -13.02 -0.69
CA ASP A 74 -19.49 -12.96 -0.25
C ASP A 74 -19.67 -11.84 0.80
N ALA A 75 -20.88 -11.29 0.81
CA ALA A 75 -21.31 -10.33 1.83
C ALA A 75 -21.22 -10.97 3.23
N PRO A 76 -20.96 -10.18 4.28
CA PRO A 76 -21.01 -10.70 5.64
C PRO A 76 -22.41 -11.27 5.94
N ALA A 77 -22.46 -12.38 6.67
CA ALA A 77 -23.72 -13.06 7.01
C ALA A 77 -24.69 -12.16 7.80
N GLU A 78 -24.12 -11.25 8.59
CA GLU A 78 -24.85 -10.18 9.27
C GLU A 78 -24.35 -8.82 8.77
N ALA A 79 -25.28 -7.94 8.38
CA ALA A 79 -24.92 -6.59 7.98
C ALA A 79 -24.30 -5.84 9.17
N PRO A 80 -23.13 -5.19 9.02
CA PRO A 80 -22.58 -4.31 10.05
C PRO A 80 -23.44 -3.05 10.20
N ASP A 81 -23.24 -2.30 11.27
CA ASP A 81 -23.84 -0.97 11.43
C ASP A 81 -23.30 -0.01 10.36
N VAL A 82 -21.98 -0.04 10.15
CA VAL A 82 -21.29 0.72 9.11
C VAL A 82 -20.50 -0.19 8.19
N MET A 83 -20.75 -0.05 6.89
CA MET A 83 -19.95 -0.67 5.83
C MET A 83 -19.26 0.42 5.01
N LEU A 84 -17.93 0.36 4.94
CA LEU A 84 -17.13 1.21 4.05
C LEU A 84 -16.46 0.36 2.97
N ILE A 85 -16.64 0.74 1.71
CA ILE A 85 -16.00 0.11 0.57
C ILE A 85 -15.07 1.16 -0.04
N TYR A 86 -13.77 0.89 0.00
CA TYR A 86 -12.78 1.69 -0.70
C TYR A 86 -12.26 0.89 -1.89
N LEU A 87 -12.25 1.53 -3.05
CA LEU A 87 -11.83 0.95 -4.31
C LEU A 87 -10.78 1.87 -4.95
N SER A 88 -9.61 1.31 -5.26
CA SER A 88 -8.63 1.92 -6.16
C SER A 88 -8.54 1.07 -7.42
N ALA A 89 -9.15 1.53 -8.52
CA ALA A 89 -9.23 0.81 -9.78
C ALA A 89 -9.56 1.78 -10.94
N ASP A 90 -9.34 1.33 -12.18
CA ASP A 90 -9.82 2.05 -13.36
C ASP A 90 -11.36 2.09 -13.34
N LEU A 91 -11.93 3.29 -13.52
CA LEU A 91 -13.36 3.49 -13.70
C LEU A 91 -13.69 3.72 -15.18
N SER A 92 -14.78 3.13 -15.65
CA SER A 92 -15.35 3.32 -16.98
C SER A 92 -16.83 3.64 -16.84
N GLU A 93 -17.40 4.41 -17.77
CA GLU A 93 -18.84 4.51 -17.89
C GLU A 93 -19.39 3.36 -18.77
N GLN A 94 -20.49 2.75 -18.36
CA GLN A 94 -21.29 1.86 -19.21
C GLN A 94 -22.77 2.03 -18.88
N ASP A 95 -23.59 2.34 -19.89
CA ASP A 95 -25.05 2.51 -19.75
C ASP A 95 -25.45 3.54 -18.67
N GLY A 96 -24.71 4.64 -18.53
CA GLY A 96 -24.95 5.67 -17.52
C GLY A 96 -24.54 5.26 -16.10
N LYS A 97 -23.72 4.22 -15.95
CA LYS A 97 -23.21 3.73 -14.67
C LYS A 97 -21.70 3.79 -14.62
N ALA A 98 -21.17 4.23 -13.48
CA ALA A 98 -19.76 4.07 -13.15
C ALA A 98 -19.43 2.59 -12.86
N MET A 99 -18.57 2.01 -13.70
CA MET A 99 -18.09 0.64 -13.66
C MET A 99 -16.63 0.60 -13.18
N ALA A 100 -16.38 -0.13 -12.10
CA ALA A 100 -15.04 -0.50 -11.69
C ALA A 100 -14.53 -1.67 -12.53
N MET A 101 -13.40 -1.47 -13.21
CA MET A 101 -12.76 -2.48 -14.05
C MET A 101 -11.89 -3.38 -13.19
N LEU A 102 -12.45 -4.48 -12.69
CA LEU A 102 -11.73 -5.48 -11.89
C LEU A 102 -11.24 -6.65 -12.73
N SER A 103 -10.22 -7.36 -12.25
CA SER A 103 -9.75 -8.63 -12.82
C SER A 103 -10.82 -9.74 -12.78
N SER A 104 -11.78 -9.66 -11.85
CA SER A 104 -12.98 -10.50 -11.81
C SER A 104 -14.05 -10.16 -12.85
N GLY A 105 -13.88 -9.06 -13.59
CA GLY A 105 -14.89 -8.46 -14.46
C GLY A 105 -15.37 -7.09 -13.96
N ALA A 106 -16.01 -6.33 -14.85
CA ALA A 106 -16.55 -5.02 -14.53
C ALA A 106 -17.70 -5.13 -13.51
N VAL A 107 -17.71 -4.26 -12.49
CA VAL A 107 -18.77 -4.17 -11.49
C VAL A 107 -19.20 -2.72 -11.33
N SER A 108 -20.50 -2.46 -11.34
CA SER A 108 -20.99 -1.11 -11.13
C SER A 108 -20.91 -0.70 -9.65
N LEU A 109 -20.73 0.59 -9.37
CA LEU A 109 -20.64 1.07 -7.99
C LEU A 109 -21.96 0.86 -7.21
N ASP A 110 -23.11 0.90 -7.87
CA ASP A 110 -24.41 0.55 -7.27
C ASP A 110 -24.53 -0.94 -6.96
N ASP A 111 -24.08 -1.83 -7.84
CA ASP A 111 -24.07 -3.27 -7.57
C ASP A 111 -23.12 -3.59 -6.41
N LEU A 112 -21.97 -2.91 -6.36
CA LEU A 112 -21.03 -3.04 -5.24
C LEU A 112 -21.65 -2.56 -3.93
N ALA A 113 -22.32 -1.40 -3.94
CA ALA A 113 -23.07 -0.93 -2.78
C ALA A 113 -24.17 -1.92 -2.39
N ALA A 114 -24.97 -2.43 -3.34
CA ALA A 114 -26.06 -3.36 -3.08
C ALA A 114 -25.57 -4.70 -2.49
N ARG A 115 -24.43 -5.19 -2.97
CA ARG A 115 -23.81 -6.46 -2.54
C ARG A 115 -23.39 -6.45 -1.07
N TYR A 116 -22.97 -5.31 -0.53
CA TYR A 116 -22.49 -5.22 0.87
C TYR A 116 -23.39 -4.30 1.70
N PRO A 117 -24.46 -4.85 2.31
CA PRO A 117 -25.43 -4.07 3.06
C PRO A 117 -24.86 -3.55 4.39
N ALA A 118 -25.47 -2.47 4.90
CA ALA A 118 -25.20 -1.91 6.22
C ALA A 118 -26.52 -1.50 6.88
N ARG A 119 -26.61 -1.61 8.21
CA ARG A 119 -27.81 -1.23 8.98
C ARG A 119 -27.99 0.27 9.07
N GLN A 120 -26.90 1.03 9.22
CA GLN A 120 -26.94 2.47 9.47
C GLN A 120 -26.34 3.28 8.33
N ALA A 121 -25.07 3.04 7.99
CA ALA A 121 -24.37 3.83 6.98
C ALA A 121 -23.60 2.95 6.00
N ARG A 122 -23.73 3.26 4.70
CA ARG A 122 -22.99 2.60 3.63
C ARG A 122 -22.17 3.61 2.85
N ILE A 123 -20.86 3.42 2.76
CA ILE A 123 -19.97 4.36 2.09
C ILE A 123 -19.24 3.63 0.97
N VAL A 124 -19.27 4.14 -0.25
CA VAL A 124 -18.47 3.65 -1.38
C VAL A 124 -17.57 4.78 -1.87
N LEU A 125 -16.27 4.56 -1.82
CA LEU A 125 -15.23 5.51 -2.20
C LEU A 125 -14.43 4.90 -3.35
N ALA A 126 -14.44 5.52 -4.53
CA ALA A 126 -13.76 5.02 -5.72
C ALA A 126 -12.69 6.01 -6.23
N GLU A 127 -11.43 5.57 -6.28
CA GLU A 127 -10.28 6.31 -6.78
C GLU A 127 -9.77 5.67 -8.08
N SER A 128 -9.80 6.43 -9.17
CA SER A 128 -9.34 6.04 -10.51
C SER A 128 -8.21 6.92 -11.01
N CYS A 129 -7.66 7.83 -10.18
CA CYS A 129 -6.73 8.80 -10.71
C CYS A 129 -5.37 8.22 -11.13
N PRO A 130 -4.93 8.41 -12.40
CA PRO A 130 -3.55 8.13 -12.79
C PRO A 130 -2.61 9.24 -12.30
N VAL A 131 -1.36 8.88 -11.99
CA VAL A 131 -0.31 9.86 -11.58
C VAL A 131 0.22 10.67 -12.75
N ALA A 132 0.15 10.12 -13.97
CA ALA A 132 0.62 10.78 -15.17
C ALA A 132 -0.55 11.41 -15.93
N PRO A 133 -0.44 12.66 -16.39
CA PRO A 133 -1.42 13.20 -17.32
C PRO A 133 -1.41 12.32 -18.57
N ALA A 134 -2.55 11.71 -18.89
CA ALA A 134 -2.71 11.00 -20.15
C ALA A 134 -2.34 11.98 -21.27
N THR A 135 -1.35 11.63 -22.10
CA THR A 135 -0.85 12.52 -23.17
C THR A 135 -1.87 12.77 -24.28
N GLU A 136 -2.98 12.04 -24.26
CA GLU A 136 -4.15 12.27 -25.08
C GLU A 136 -5.33 12.21 -24.13
N ALA A 137 -6.06 13.32 -23.98
CA ALA A 137 -7.38 13.30 -23.36
C ALA A 137 -8.23 12.40 -24.26
N ALA A 138 -8.37 11.13 -23.89
CA ALA A 138 -9.43 10.32 -24.44
C ALA A 138 -10.71 11.09 -24.16
N ASP A 139 -11.57 11.26 -25.17
CA ASP A 139 -12.96 11.67 -24.97
C ASP A 139 -13.63 10.59 -24.12
N SER A 140 -13.38 10.61 -22.82
CA SER A 140 -14.06 9.81 -21.83
C SER A 140 -15.36 10.54 -21.54
N ASP A 141 -16.44 10.07 -22.18
CA ASP A 141 -17.78 10.40 -21.74
C ASP A 141 -17.83 10.21 -20.22
N SER A 142 -18.24 11.30 -19.60
CA SER A 142 -18.06 11.61 -18.21
C SER A 142 -19.25 11.02 -17.44
N ALA A 143 -19.00 9.96 -16.67
CA ALA A 143 -20.05 9.18 -15.98
C ALA A 143 -20.89 9.99 -14.98
N ASP A 144 -22.16 10.22 -15.30
CA ASP A 144 -23.13 10.75 -14.34
C ASP A 144 -23.05 9.97 -13.02
N LEU A 145 -22.99 10.70 -11.91
CA LEU A 145 -22.82 10.08 -10.62
C LEU A 145 -24.06 9.26 -10.27
N VAL A 146 -23.86 7.97 -10.00
CA VAL A 146 -24.95 7.04 -9.69
C VAL A 146 -25.66 7.47 -8.39
N ALA A 147 -26.99 7.34 -8.38
CA ALA A 147 -27.78 7.60 -7.18
C ALA A 147 -27.31 6.72 -6.01
N ALA A 148 -27.02 7.35 -4.88
CA ALA A 148 -26.61 6.64 -3.67
C ALA A 148 -27.80 5.86 -3.04
N PRO A 149 -27.54 4.74 -2.34
CA PRO A 149 -28.59 4.02 -1.63
C PRO A 149 -29.21 4.90 -0.53
N GLU A 150 -30.42 4.57 -0.05
CA GLU A 150 -31.17 5.42 0.89
C GLU A 150 -30.33 5.94 2.07
N ASN A 151 -29.54 5.07 2.69
CA ASN A 151 -28.67 5.35 3.83
C ASN A 151 -27.18 5.34 3.44
N GLY A 152 -26.87 5.68 2.18
CA GLY A 152 -25.55 5.55 1.63
C GLY A 152 -24.94 6.83 1.08
N MET A 153 -23.65 6.74 0.80
CA MET A 153 -22.85 7.76 0.13
C MET A 153 -21.97 7.07 -0.91
N ILE A 154 -21.89 7.63 -2.11
CA ILE A 154 -20.96 7.22 -3.17
C ILE A 154 -20.11 8.43 -3.52
N VAL A 155 -18.79 8.25 -3.56
CA VAL A 155 -17.82 9.29 -3.91
C VAL A 155 -16.86 8.74 -4.95
N GLN A 156 -16.59 9.51 -5.99
CA GLN A 156 -15.62 9.13 -7.03
C GLN A 156 -14.57 10.24 -7.26
N SER A 157 -13.34 9.81 -7.53
CA SER A 157 -12.20 10.64 -7.90
C SER A 157 -11.49 10.00 -9.11
N PRO A 158 -11.32 10.70 -10.24
CA PRO A 158 -11.81 12.05 -10.47
C PRO A 158 -13.34 12.04 -10.61
N GLY A 159 -13.93 13.24 -10.59
CA GLY A 159 -15.29 13.44 -11.07
C GLY A 159 -15.41 13.09 -12.56
N PRO A 160 -16.64 12.95 -13.08
CA PRO A 160 -16.84 12.51 -14.45
C PRO A 160 -16.19 13.42 -15.48
N ASP A 161 -16.31 14.74 -15.29
CA ASP A 161 -15.75 15.74 -16.21
C ASP A 161 -14.33 16.19 -15.84
N ALA A 162 -13.69 15.54 -14.85
CA ALA A 162 -12.49 16.07 -14.23
C ALA A 162 -11.24 15.24 -14.56
N ALA A 163 -10.13 15.94 -14.82
CA ALA A 163 -8.82 15.32 -14.93
C ALA A 163 -8.16 15.26 -13.54
N CYS A 164 -7.49 14.15 -13.26
CA CYS A 164 -6.82 13.92 -11.98
C CYS A 164 -5.78 14.92 -11.49
N PRO A 165 -5.02 15.64 -12.33
CA PRO A 165 -4.15 16.70 -11.81
C PRO A 165 -4.93 17.89 -11.23
N GLU A 166 -6.22 18.06 -11.57
CA GLU A 166 -7.04 19.19 -11.12
C GLU A 166 -7.89 18.85 -9.89
N THR A 167 -8.16 17.57 -9.64
CA THR A 167 -8.94 17.11 -8.49
C THR A 167 -8.03 16.61 -7.36
N PRO A 168 -8.31 16.99 -6.10
CA PRO A 168 -7.63 16.39 -4.96
C PRO A 168 -7.86 14.88 -4.94
N ARG A 169 -6.82 14.10 -4.64
CA ARG A 169 -6.91 12.64 -4.58
C ARG A 169 -7.81 12.23 -3.42
N LEU A 170 -8.85 11.45 -3.70
CA LEU A 170 -9.75 10.88 -2.70
C LEU A 170 -8.99 10.19 -1.57
N THR A 171 -7.94 9.42 -1.90
CA THR A 171 -7.11 8.75 -0.89
C THR A 171 -6.51 9.73 0.11
N GLN A 172 -5.95 10.85 -0.36
CA GLN A 172 -5.28 11.82 0.52
C GLN A 172 -6.28 12.51 1.45
N VAL A 173 -7.43 12.90 0.91
CA VAL A 173 -8.50 13.57 1.66
C VAL A 173 -9.11 12.61 2.68
N LEU A 174 -9.32 11.35 2.31
CA LEU A 174 -9.82 10.34 3.25
C LEU A 174 -8.85 10.12 4.41
N LEU A 175 -7.55 9.99 4.12
CA LEU A 175 -6.54 9.78 5.15
C LEU A 175 -6.46 10.97 6.11
N SER A 176 -6.42 12.20 5.60
CA SER A 176 -6.42 13.40 6.45
C SER A 176 -7.69 13.50 7.30
N THR A 177 -8.84 13.12 6.74
CA THR A 177 -10.12 13.16 7.47
C THR A 177 -10.16 12.11 8.59
N LEU A 178 -9.62 10.91 8.35
CA LEU A 178 -9.55 9.86 9.37
C LEU A 178 -8.57 10.18 10.51
N GLU A 179 -7.60 11.06 10.25
CA GLU A 179 -6.66 11.56 11.27
C GLU A 179 -7.27 12.63 12.18
N GLU A 180 -8.37 13.27 11.75
CA GLU A 180 -9.03 14.35 12.50
C GLU A 180 -10.25 13.83 13.31
N PRO A 181 -10.15 13.71 14.64
CA PRO A 181 -11.25 13.26 15.48
C PRO A 181 -12.53 14.08 15.31
N GLY A 182 -13.63 13.40 15.01
CA GLY A 182 -14.95 14.01 14.86
C GLY A 182 -15.17 14.72 13.53
N ALA A 183 -14.18 14.73 12.63
CA ALA A 183 -14.36 15.23 11.28
C ALA A 183 -15.43 14.41 10.55
N GLU A 184 -16.34 15.09 9.86
CA GLU A 184 -17.41 14.43 9.13
C GLU A 184 -16.94 14.14 7.71
N ILE A 185 -16.91 12.85 7.32
CA ILE A 185 -16.31 12.43 6.06
C ILE A 185 -16.99 13.09 4.86
N SER A 186 -18.32 13.22 4.87
CA SER A 186 -19.01 13.80 3.72
C SER A 186 -18.69 15.29 3.54
N ALA A 187 -18.55 16.04 4.63
CA ALA A 187 -18.15 17.44 4.64
C ALA A 187 -16.73 17.61 4.10
N SER A 188 -15.76 16.86 4.62
CA SER A 188 -14.35 16.94 4.19
C SER A 188 -14.18 16.60 2.71
N LEU A 189 -14.93 15.63 2.18
CA LEU A 189 -14.90 15.28 0.76
C LEU A 189 -15.60 16.34 -0.11
N SER A 190 -16.71 16.92 0.37
CA SER A 190 -17.43 17.98 -0.35
C SER A 190 -16.64 19.29 -0.43
N ASP A 191 -15.92 19.64 0.64
CA ASP A 191 -15.15 20.89 0.74
C ASP A 191 -14.03 20.97 -0.30
N VAL A 192 -13.50 19.82 -0.70
CA VAL A 192 -12.44 19.71 -1.71
C VAL A 192 -12.98 19.51 -3.14
N GLY A 193 -14.30 19.55 -3.31
CA GLY A 193 -14.96 19.47 -4.63
C GLY A 193 -15.02 18.07 -5.24
N LEU A 194 -14.91 17.01 -4.43
CA LEU A 194 -15.07 15.64 -4.93
C LEU A 194 -16.53 15.38 -5.31
N THR A 195 -16.73 14.66 -6.42
CA THR A 195 -18.07 14.32 -6.91
C THR A 195 -18.68 13.26 -5.99
N MET A 196 -19.81 13.60 -5.38
CA MET A 196 -20.47 12.74 -4.40
C MET A 196 -21.99 12.75 -4.48
N ALA A 197 -22.60 11.62 -4.12
CA ALA A 197 -24.04 11.41 -4.02
C ALA A 197 -24.31 10.88 -2.62
N THR A 198 -25.34 11.41 -1.99
CA THR A 198 -25.83 10.93 -0.70
C THR A 198 -27.30 10.52 -0.84
N GLY A 199 -27.66 9.47 -0.12
CA GLY A 199 -29.03 9.01 -0.02
C GLY A 199 -29.89 9.97 0.81
N PRO A 200 -31.21 9.98 0.62
CA PRO A 200 -32.14 10.83 1.36
C PRO A 200 -32.14 10.61 2.88
N ARG A 201 -31.59 9.50 3.37
CA ARG A 201 -31.47 9.14 4.78
C ARG A 201 -30.02 8.97 5.23
N TRP A 202 -29.07 9.61 4.53
CA TRP A 202 -27.67 9.62 4.93
C TRP A 202 -27.53 10.19 6.36
N PRO A 203 -27.05 9.41 7.35
CA PRO A 203 -26.97 9.87 8.73
C PRO A 203 -25.74 10.77 9.02
N GLY A 204 -24.85 10.95 8.04
CA GLY A 204 -23.49 11.44 8.27
C GLY A 204 -22.57 10.33 8.79
N PHE A 205 -21.26 10.54 8.66
CA PHE A 205 -20.28 9.67 9.29
C PHE A 205 -19.12 10.49 9.86
N GLN A 206 -18.93 10.42 11.17
CA GLN A 206 -17.82 11.07 11.86
C GLN A 206 -16.64 10.11 12.00
N ALA A 207 -15.46 10.56 11.58
CA ALA A 207 -14.20 9.90 11.88
C ALA A 207 -14.08 9.76 13.39
N LEU A 208 -14.05 8.53 13.88
CA LEU A 208 -13.63 8.32 15.26
C LEU A 208 -12.15 8.64 15.33
N SER A 209 -11.77 9.38 16.37
CA SER A 209 -10.36 9.41 16.79
C SER A 209 -9.87 7.97 16.78
N ALA A 210 -8.82 7.70 16.00
CA ALA A 210 -7.89 6.65 16.36
C ALA A 210 -7.48 7.00 17.79
N ARG A 211 -8.16 6.41 18.78
CA ARG A 211 -7.64 6.44 20.13
C ARG A 211 -6.28 5.82 19.94
N PRO A 212 -5.16 6.52 20.20
CA PRO A 212 -3.89 5.84 20.26
C PRO A 212 -4.18 4.67 21.16
N ALA A 213 -4.01 3.44 20.65
CA ALA A 213 -4.13 2.28 21.48
C ALA A 213 -3.15 2.59 22.60
N THR A 214 -3.67 3.04 23.76
CA THR A 214 -2.87 3.10 24.95
C THR A 214 -2.33 1.71 24.97
N VAL A 215 -1.01 1.58 24.83
CA VAL A 215 -0.32 0.37 25.15
C VAL A 215 -0.62 0.22 26.63
N ILE A 216 -1.79 -0.34 26.92
CA ILE A 216 -2.09 -0.85 28.23
C ILE A 216 -0.97 -1.86 28.36
N ASP A 217 -0.14 -1.66 29.38
CA ASP A 217 0.73 -2.68 29.94
C ASP A 217 -0.20 -3.83 30.38
N ALA A 218 -0.74 -4.51 29.38
CA ALA A 218 -1.63 -5.61 29.51
C ALA A 218 -0.67 -6.69 29.97
N GLY A 219 -0.80 -7.03 31.25
CA GLY A 219 -0.22 -8.24 31.77
C GLY A 219 -0.40 -9.39 30.78
N PRO A 220 0.50 -10.38 30.84
CA PRO A 220 0.75 -11.34 29.77
C PRO A 220 -0.54 -11.82 29.10
N LEU A 221 -0.59 -11.67 27.78
CA LEU A 221 -1.65 -12.19 26.93
C LEU A 221 -1.79 -13.71 27.17
N VAL A 222 -2.83 -14.11 27.91
CA VAL A 222 -3.14 -15.53 28.13
C VAL A 222 -3.86 -16.04 26.89
N LEU A 223 -3.14 -16.77 26.05
CA LEU A 223 -3.72 -17.53 24.95
C LEU A 223 -4.36 -18.81 25.53
N ASP A 224 -5.69 -18.80 25.62
CA ASP A 224 -6.48 -19.88 26.22
C ASP A 224 -6.63 -21.12 25.29
N GLN A 225 -5.98 -21.08 24.12
CA GLN A 225 -5.93 -22.23 23.20
C GLN A 225 -4.49 -22.58 22.83
N PRO A 226 -4.12 -23.87 22.87
CA PRO A 226 -2.78 -24.31 22.48
C PRO A 226 -2.59 -24.09 20.98
N LEU A 227 -1.60 -23.28 20.62
CA LEU A 227 -1.11 -23.19 19.25
C LEU A 227 -0.57 -24.56 18.85
N ARG A 228 -1.19 -25.18 17.84
CA ARG A 228 -0.70 -26.43 17.25
C ARG A 228 0.46 -26.10 16.30
N PRO A 229 1.60 -26.81 16.39
CA PRO A 229 2.65 -26.70 15.38
C PRO A 229 2.09 -27.12 14.02
N VAL A 230 2.32 -26.30 12.99
CA VAL A 230 2.11 -26.69 11.60
C VAL A 230 3.31 -27.55 11.20
N ASP A 231 3.07 -28.82 10.90
CA ASP A 231 4.08 -29.81 10.54
C ASP A 231 4.54 -29.56 9.08
N PRO A 232 5.80 -29.18 8.79
CA PRO A 232 6.26 -28.84 7.45
C PRO A 232 6.70 -30.08 6.66
N THR A 233 5.94 -31.18 6.70
CA THR A 233 6.27 -32.40 5.96
C THR A 233 5.23 -32.68 4.88
N ILE A 234 5.25 -31.89 3.79
CA ILE A 234 4.57 -32.25 2.55
C ILE A 234 5.58 -32.95 1.66
N THR A 235 5.61 -34.28 1.73
CA THR A 235 6.34 -35.12 0.77
C THR A 235 5.49 -35.28 -0.49
N LEU A 236 5.93 -34.66 -1.59
CA LEU A 236 5.35 -34.85 -2.93
C LEU A 236 5.60 -36.30 -3.40
N GLY A 237 4.59 -37.16 -3.25
CA GLY A 237 4.59 -38.51 -3.82
C GLY A 237 4.19 -38.49 -5.30
N SER A 238 5.14 -38.79 -6.18
CA SER A 238 4.93 -39.04 -7.60
C SER A 238 4.00 -40.24 -7.83
N ALA A 239 2.88 -40.01 -8.50
CA ALA A 239 1.99 -41.07 -8.98
C ALA A 239 2.59 -41.73 -10.24
N GLN A 240 2.79 -43.05 -10.19
CA GLN A 240 3.12 -43.87 -11.36
C GLN A 240 2.14 -45.03 -11.46
N ALA A 241 1.55 -45.21 -12.64
CA ALA A 241 0.56 -46.23 -12.94
C ALA A 241 1.21 -47.61 -13.18
N GLY A 242 0.53 -48.69 -12.77
CA GLY A 242 0.94 -50.06 -13.11
C GLY A 242 0.01 -51.15 -12.56
N SER A 243 -0.36 -52.09 -13.42
CA SER A 243 -1.49 -53.02 -13.37
C SER A 243 -1.22 -54.44 -12.83
N ILE A 244 -2.25 -55.01 -12.18
CA ILE A 244 -2.76 -56.41 -12.10
C ILE A 244 -1.84 -57.57 -12.57
N SER A 245 -1.59 -58.57 -11.69
CA SER A 245 -1.91 -60.03 -11.86
C SER A 245 -1.15 -60.97 -10.89
N SER A 246 -1.80 -62.08 -10.53
CA SER A 246 -1.31 -63.29 -9.82
C SER A 246 -1.53 -64.52 -10.74
N PRO A 247 -1.23 -65.82 -10.43
CA PRO A 247 -0.50 -66.44 -9.29
C PRO A 247 0.49 -67.60 -9.67
N GLY A 248 1.27 -68.16 -8.71
CA GLY A 248 1.65 -69.60 -8.73
C GLY A 248 3.06 -70.08 -8.27
N ARG A 249 3.08 -70.92 -7.22
CA ARG A 249 4.00 -72.03 -6.80
C ARG A 249 5.52 -71.82 -6.53
N GLY A 250 5.95 -72.17 -5.30
CA GLY A 250 7.35 -72.32 -4.83
C GLY A 250 7.97 -73.71 -5.09
N PRO A 251 8.97 -74.23 -4.34
CA PRO A 251 9.62 -73.70 -3.11
C PRO A 251 11.19 -73.78 -3.06
N MET A 252 11.73 -73.23 -1.95
CA MET A 252 13.04 -73.47 -1.27
C MET A 252 14.11 -72.35 -1.33
N GLY A 253 14.25 -71.67 -0.18
CA GLY A 253 15.55 -71.22 0.34
C GLY A 253 15.78 -69.71 0.39
N GLY A 254 15.63 -69.10 1.58
CA GLY A 254 16.40 -67.91 1.97
C GLY A 254 15.62 -66.68 2.40
N VAL A 255 15.82 -66.31 3.69
CA VAL A 255 15.62 -64.98 4.32
C VAL A 255 14.16 -64.52 4.53
N GLN A 256 13.68 -64.62 5.76
CA GLN A 256 12.49 -63.92 6.24
C GLN A 256 12.83 -62.46 6.61
N ILE A 257 12.26 -61.52 5.88
CA ILE A 257 11.98 -60.15 6.35
C ILE A 257 10.47 -60.12 6.57
N LEU A 258 10.01 -59.88 7.80
CA LEU A 258 8.58 -59.72 8.08
C LEU A 258 8.08 -58.37 7.50
N PRO A 259 7.01 -58.38 6.69
CA PRO A 259 6.27 -57.17 6.37
C PRO A 259 5.24 -56.91 7.49
N ALA A 260 5.39 -55.79 8.21
CA ALA A 260 4.34 -55.30 9.10
C ALA A 260 3.25 -54.59 8.26
N ALA A 261 2.36 -55.39 7.65
CA ALA A 261 1.05 -54.93 7.22
C ALA A 261 0.02 -55.45 8.23
N ALA A 262 -0.30 -54.61 9.22
CA ALA A 262 -1.50 -54.78 10.02
C ALA A 262 -2.57 -53.81 9.47
N PRO A 263 -3.85 -54.24 9.36
CA PRO A 263 -4.93 -53.31 9.05
C PRO A 263 -5.07 -52.31 10.21
N ALA A 264 -4.95 -51.02 9.90
CA ALA A 264 -5.28 -49.95 10.83
C ALA A 264 -6.78 -50.05 11.19
N MET A 265 -7.06 -50.52 12.39
CA MET A 265 -8.34 -50.28 13.04
C MET A 265 -8.49 -48.78 13.30
N PRO A 266 -9.68 -48.18 13.13
CA PRO A 266 -9.90 -46.80 13.49
C PRO A 266 -9.88 -46.68 15.02
N LEU A 267 -8.81 -46.09 15.56
CA LEU A 267 -8.81 -45.56 16.94
C LEU A 267 -9.63 -44.27 16.96
N GLY A 268 -10.95 -44.43 17.01
CA GLY A 268 -11.81 -43.47 17.68
C GLY A 268 -11.48 -43.52 19.17
N GLY A 269 -10.98 -42.42 19.72
CA GLY A 269 -10.59 -42.37 21.12
C GLY A 269 -10.14 -40.97 21.48
N ASP A 270 -11.08 -40.23 22.05
CA ASP A 270 -10.85 -38.98 22.78
C ASP A 270 -9.62 -39.10 23.68
N ARG A 271 -8.50 -38.49 23.27
CA ARG A 271 -7.41 -38.18 24.19
C ARG A 271 -7.81 -36.96 24.99
N GLN A 272 -8.79 -37.14 25.88
CA GLN A 272 -9.01 -36.20 26.97
C GLN A 272 -7.74 -36.16 27.82
N ALA A 273 -7.29 -34.95 28.12
CA ALA A 273 -6.26 -34.71 29.12
C ALA A 273 -6.66 -35.42 30.42
N ARG A 274 -5.75 -36.20 30.99
CA ARG A 274 -5.99 -36.82 32.31
C ARG A 274 -6.27 -35.69 33.31
N PRO A 275 -7.37 -35.76 34.08
CA PRO A 275 -7.69 -34.72 35.05
C PRO A 275 -6.56 -34.61 36.08
N ALA A 276 -6.13 -33.37 36.33
CA ALA A 276 -5.20 -33.06 37.41
C ALA A 276 -5.80 -33.53 38.74
N GLN A 277 -5.00 -34.20 39.58
CA GLN A 277 -5.43 -34.62 40.91
C GLN A 277 -5.79 -33.39 41.74
N SER A 278 -7.01 -33.39 42.29
CA SER A 278 -7.51 -32.32 43.17
C SER A 278 -6.60 -32.13 44.38
N GLY A 279 -6.14 -30.89 44.61
CA GLY A 279 -5.35 -30.51 45.78
C GLY A 279 -3.85 -30.30 45.56
N LEU A 280 -3.36 -30.46 44.33
CA LEU A 280 -2.00 -30.07 43.94
C LEU A 280 -2.03 -28.72 43.21
N PRO A 281 -1.10 -27.79 43.49
CA PRO A 281 -0.98 -26.55 42.73
C PRO A 281 -0.69 -26.87 41.26
N GLU A 282 -1.33 -26.13 40.34
CA GLU A 282 -1.13 -26.31 38.91
C GLU A 282 0.37 -26.13 38.55
N PRO A 283 0.97 -27.02 37.74
CA PRO A 283 2.35 -26.87 37.33
C PRO A 283 2.48 -25.67 36.38
N SER A 284 2.88 -24.52 36.89
CA SER A 284 3.27 -23.37 36.08
C SER A 284 4.64 -23.65 35.45
N ILE A 285 4.69 -23.84 34.13
CA ILE A 285 5.96 -23.81 33.40
C ILE A 285 6.35 -22.35 33.20
N ILE A 286 7.36 -21.91 33.94
CA ILE A 286 7.94 -20.57 33.82
C ILE A 286 8.90 -20.58 32.63
N VAL A 287 8.44 -20.11 31.47
CA VAL A 287 9.36 -19.74 30.38
C VAL A 287 9.73 -18.28 30.56
N GLY A 288 10.86 -18.04 31.23
CA GLY A 288 11.41 -16.68 31.34
C GLY A 288 11.96 -16.23 30.00
N THR A 289 11.32 -15.27 29.34
CA THR A 289 12.01 -14.41 28.39
C THR A 289 12.89 -13.47 29.21
N ARG A 290 14.22 -13.55 29.05
CA ARG A 290 15.12 -12.58 29.69
C ARG A 290 14.81 -11.19 29.12
N PRO A 291 14.49 -10.19 29.96
CA PRO A 291 14.60 -8.80 29.55
C PRO A 291 16.07 -8.54 29.24
N ARG A 292 16.36 -7.97 28.07
CA ARG A 292 17.70 -7.50 27.75
C ARG A 292 17.83 -6.12 28.37
N ASP A 293 18.21 -6.07 29.64
CA ASP A 293 18.65 -4.84 30.29
C ASP A 293 19.99 -4.42 29.67
N GLY A 294 20.06 -3.22 29.08
CA GLY A 294 21.34 -2.61 28.73
C GLY A 294 21.51 -1.95 27.35
N ALA A 295 20.44 -1.58 26.65
CA ALA A 295 20.55 -0.59 25.58
C ALA A 295 19.71 0.63 25.95
N GLU A 296 20.34 1.55 26.69
CA GLU A 296 19.86 2.92 26.84
C GLU A 296 19.63 3.48 25.44
N GLN A 297 18.37 3.66 25.10
CA GLN A 297 17.95 4.34 23.90
C GLN A 297 18.46 5.76 23.98
N SER A 298 19.37 6.11 23.07
CA SER A 298 19.56 7.49 22.61
C SER A 298 18.23 7.98 22.05
N ALA A 299 17.39 8.49 22.95
CA ALA A 299 16.30 9.36 22.62
C ALA A 299 16.92 10.71 22.27
N ASP A 300 17.25 10.89 20.99
CA ASP A 300 17.25 12.17 20.28
C ASP A 300 17.61 11.89 18.80
N ASP A 301 16.77 12.37 17.88
CA ASP A 301 17.02 12.49 16.42
C ASP A 301 17.00 11.25 15.49
N GLY A 302 16.27 10.18 15.83
CA GLY A 302 16.17 8.96 14.98
C GLY A 302 14.81 8.69 14.29
N LEU A 303 13.78 9.49 14.55
CA LEU A 303 12.39 9.21 14.12
C LEU A 303 12.04 9.70 12.71
N LEU A 304 13.04 9.77 11.82
CA LEU A 304 12.85 9.66 10.37
C LEU A 304 13.06 8.20 9.87
N GLY A 305 13.22 7.25 10.80
CA GLY A 305 13.23 5.82 10.53
C GLY A 305 11.82 5.23 10.47
N SER A 306 11.19 5.28 9.30
CA SER A 306 10.40 4.18 8.70
C SER A 306 9.74 4.58 7.36
N ALA A 307 10.32 5.54 6.63
CA ALA A 307 9.91 5.85 5.26
C ALA A 307 10.71 5.02 4.22
N LEU A 308 11.91 4.53 4.56
CA LEU A 308 12.85 3.92 3.62
C LEU A 308 12.92 2.37 3.63
N GLY A 309 11.94 1.69 4.24
CA GLY A 309 12.04 0.24 4.50
C GLY A 309 12.86 -0.08 5.75
N THR A 310 13.01 -1.36 6.07
CA THR A 310 13.72 -1.84 7.27
C THR A 310 15.17 -1.35 7.30
N ASP A 311 15.60 -0.84 8.47
CA ASP A 311 16.95 -0.31 8.68
C ASP A 311 18.07 -1.28 8.25
N TYR A 312 19.21 -0.75 7.83
CA TYR A 312 20.34 -1.55 7.38
C TYR A 312 20.88 -2.47 8.47
N GLU A 313 21.02 -1.99 9.70
CA GLU A 313 21.56 -2.80 10.80
C GLU A 313 20.60 -3.94 11.16
N GLU A 314 19.29 -3.68 11.09
CA GLU A 314 18.28 -4.71 11.28
C GLU A 314 18.34 -5.79 10.18
N ARG A 315 18.43 -5.38 8.91
CA ARG A 315 18.59 -6.33 7.79
C ARG A 315 19.86 -7.16 7.91
N ARG A 316 20.96 -6.52 8.32
CA ARG A 316 22.24 -7.19 8.55
C ARG A 316 22.14 -8.19 9.71
N ARG A 317 21.50 -7.81 10.82
CA ARG A 317 21.26 -8.71 11.96
C ARG A 317 20.45 -9.94 11.54
N ILE A 318 19.33 -9.75 10.84
CA ILE A 318 18.51 -10.87 10.34
C ILE A 318 19.35 -11.78 9.45
N ARG A 319 20.18 -11.23 8.56
CA ARG A 319 21.04 -12.04 7.68
C ARG A 319 22.13 -12.81 8.45
N GLU A 320 22.73 -12.20 9.46
CA GLU A 320 23.77 -12.83 10.30
C GLU A 320 23.17 -13.93 11.19
N GLU A 321 21.93 -13.77 11.65
CA GLU A 321 21.20 -14.73 12.48
C GLU A 321 20.61 -15.90 11.67
N ASP A 322 19.94 -15.60 10.55
CA ASP A 322 19.28 -16.59 9.69
C ASP A 322 19.25 -16.11 8.22
N ALA A 323 20.19 -16.62 7.42
CA ALA A 323 20.32 -16.26 6.02
C ALA A 323 19.13 -16.72 5.15
N ASP A 324 18.48 -17.83 5.50
CA ASP A 324 17.33 -18.36 4.75
C ASP A 324 16.07 -17.53 5.04
N LEU A 325 15.87 -17.14 6.31
CA LEU A 325 14.83 -16.18 6.68
C LEU A 325 15.05 -14.85 5.96
N PHE A 326 16.27 -14.30 5.97
CA PHE A 326 16.60 -13.08 5.24
C PHE A 326 16.24 -13.19 3.75
N ALA A 327 16.62 -14.29 3.10
CA ALA A 327 16.31 -14.52 1.70
C ALA A 327 14.79 -14.55 1.44
N SER A 328 14.02 -15.23 2.30
CA SER A 328 12.56 -15.30 2.19
C SER A 328 11.89 -13.92 2.37
N LEU A 329 12.34 -13.13 3.35
CA LEU A 329 11.83 -11.78 3.61
C LEU A 329 12.16 -10.85 2.44
N LEU A 330 13.37 -10.92 1.90
CA LEU A 330 13.76 -10.14 0.74
C LEU A 330 12.95 -10.52 -0.51
N GLU A 331 12.62 -11.79 -0.71
CA GLU A 331 11.78 -12.22 -1.84
C GLU A 331 10.32 -11.80 -1.69
N SER A 332 9.80 -11.81 -0.46
CA SER A 332 8.45 -11.32 -0.15
C SER A 332 8.31 -9.79 -0.28
N GLY A 333 9.43 -9.07 -0.36
CA GLY A 333 9.44 -7.60 -0.43
C GLY A 333 9.32 -6.90 0.92
N ALA A 334 9.54 -7.62 2.03
CA ALA A 334 9.50 -7.05 3.38
C ALA A 334 10.51 -5.90 3.60
N PHE A 335 11.53 -5.83 2.74
CA PHE A 335 12.60 -4.83 2.79
C PHE A 335 12.52 -3.79 1.67
N ASP A 336 11.53 -3.87 0.80
CA ASP A 336 11.46 -2.97 -0.35
C ASP A 336 11.09 -1.55 0.10
N PRO A 337 11.85 -0.53 -0.30
CA PRO A 337 11.47 0.86 -0.04
C PRO A 337 10.23 1.23 -0.88
N PRO A 338 9.46 2.25 -0.46
CA PRO A 338 8.42 2.84 -1.29
C PRO A 338 8.97 3.29 -2.66
N THR A 339 8.14 3.21 -3.70
CA THR A 339 8.56 3.46 -5.10
C THR A 339 9.17 4.85 -5.31
N ASP A 340 8.61 5.88 -4.66
CA ASP A 340 9.08 7.27 -4.68
C ASP A 340 10.42 7.46 -3.98
N GLN A 341 10.82 6.51 -3.12
CA GLN A 341 12.07 6.53 -2.37
C GLN A 341 13.10 5.51 -2.89
N MET A 342 12.72 4.71 -3.90
CA MET A 342 13.53 3.63 -4.45
C MET A 342 14.92 4.10 -4.90
N ALA A 343 14.99 5.22 -5.61
CA ALA A 343 16.24 5.78 -6.09
C ALA A 343 17.18 6.18 -4.93
N GLY A 344 16.64 6.84 -3.89
CA GLY A 344 17.39 7.26 -2.71
C GLY A 344 17.89 6.07 -1.89
N ALA A 345 17.07 5.03 -1.73
CA ALA A 345 17.45 3.79 -1.05
C ALA A 345 18.60 3.07 -1.78
N ILE A 346 18.55 2.96 -3.12
CA ILE A 346 19.63 2.37 -3.90
C ILE A 346 20.91 3.22 -3.83
N GLN A 347 20.80 4.56 -3.93
CA GLN A 347 21.95 5.46 -3.75
C GLN A 347 22.61 5.28 -2.38
N THR A 348 21.81 5.14 -1.33
CA THR A 348 22.27 4.91 0.05
C THR A 348 23.06 3.61 0.16
N GLU A 349 22.53 2.50 -0.38
CA GLU A 349 23.23 1.21 -0.39
C GLU A 349 24.54 1.27 -1.16
N LEU A 350 24.52 1.86 -2.36
CA LEU A 350 25.72 2.00 -3.18
C LEU A 350 26.77 2.91 -2.51
N GLN A 351 26.34 3.96 -1.81
CA GLN A 351 27.25 4.86 -1.10
C GLN A 351 27.91 4.17 0.10
N ARG A 352 27.13 3.41 0.89
CA ARG A 352 27.66 2.61 2.02
C ARG A 352 28.76 1.63 1.58
N MET A 353 28.65 1.10 0.37
CA MET A 353 29.63 0.21 -0.25
C MET A 353 30.79 0.95 -0.97
N ASN A 354 30.86 2.28 -0.86
CA ASN A 354 31.79 3.16 -1.58
C ASN A 354 31.67 3.10 -3.13
N CYS A 355 30.57 2.55 -3.64
CA CYS A 355 30.29 2.46 -5.07
C CYS A 355 29.61 3.72 -5.62
N TYR A 356 29.05 4.58 -4.77
CA TYR A 356 28.48 5.88 -5.15
C TYR A 356 29.15 7.01 -4.35
N SER A 357 29.53 8.08 -5.04
CA SER A 357 30.22 9.24 -4.45
C SER A 357 29.43 10.54 -4.52
N GLY A 358 28.21 10.49 -5.08
CA GLY A 358 27.30 11.63 -5.12
C GLY A 358 26.55 11.81 -3.80
N GLY A 359 25.77 12.89 -3.68
CA GLY A 359 24.80 13.04 -2.60
C GLY A 359 23.59 12.11 -2.79
N ILE A 360 22.94 11.71 -1.70
CA ILE A 360 21.67 10.97 -1.76
C ILE A 360 20.56 12.00 -1.98
N ASP A 361 20.07 12.10 -3.21
CA ASP A 361 19.08 13.11 -3.62
C ASP A 361 17.80 12.48 -4.20
N GLY A 362 17.75 11.15 -4.35
CA GLY A 362 16.63 10.44 -4.97
C GLY A 362 16.52 10.65 -6.48
N LEU A 363 17.44 11.39 -7.12
CA LEU A 363 17.43 11.63 -8.56
C LEU A 363 18.21 10.55 -9.31
N TRP A 364 17.50 9.82 -10.18
CA TRP A 364 18.11 8.70 -10.91
C TRP A 364 18.72 9.12 -12.25
N GLY A 365 19.98 9.57 -12.21
CA GLY A 365 20.73 10.04 -13.38
C GLY A 365 21.90 9.15 -13.82
N ASN A 366 22.74 9.69 -14.72
CA ASN A 366 23.93 9.00 -15.23
C ASN A 366 24.94 8.67 -14.11
N GLY A 367 25.04 9.51 -13.08
CA GLY A 367 25.90 9.24 -11.92
C GLY A 367 25.49 7.98 -11.15
N SER A 368 24.19 7.82 -10.88
CA SER A 368 23.63 6.65 -10.20
C SER A 368 23.81 5.38 -11.05
N ARG A 369 23.53 5.45 -12.36
CA ARG A 369 23.76 4.33 -13.30
C ARG A 369 25.24 3.91 -13.34
N GLY A 370 26.17 4.88 -13.36
CA GLY A 370 27.61 4.59 -13.31
C GLY A 370 28.08 3.99 -11.98
N ALA A 371 27.37 4.23 -10.86
CA ALA A 371 27.63 3.55 -9.60
C ALA A 371 27.14 2.10 -9.58
N VAL A 372 25.97 1.84 -10.19
CA VAL A 372 25.47 0.47 -10.41
C VAL A 372 26.49 -0.32 -11.23
N ASP A 373 26.98 0.24 -12.33
CA ASP A 373 27.99 -0.43 -13.18
C ASP A 373 29.27 -0.79 -12.40
N ARG A 374 29.76 0.12 -11.54
CA ARG A 374 30.95 -0.13 -10.70
C ARG A 374 30.70 -1.20 -9.65
N TYR A 375 29.54 -1.17 -8.99
CA TYR A 375 29.15 -2.21 -8.05
C TYR A 375 29.12 -3.59 -8.72
N PHE A 376 28.46 -3.69 -9.88
CA PHE A 376 28.34 -4.96 -10.59
C PHE A 376 29.66 -5.44 -11.22
N GLN A 377 30.54 -4.51 -11.61
CA GLN A 377 31.92 -4.83 -11.98
C GLN A 377 32.68 -5.48 -10.81
N GLN A 378 32.49 -4.98 -9.59
CA GLN A 378 33.12 -5.53 -8.39
C GLN A 378 32.54 -6.89 -7.99
N VAL A 379 31.23 -7.08 -8.15
CA VAL A 379 30.54 -8.35 -7.87
C VAL A 379 30.84 -9.43 -8.92
N GLY A 380 31.21 -9.03 -10.14
CA GLY A 380 31.44 -9.93 -11.27
C GLY A 380 30.15 -10.49 -11.90
N THR A 381 29.04 -9.77 -11.78
CA THR A 381 27.74 -10.13 -12.37
C THR A 381 27.15 -8.95 -13.13
N THR A 382 26.12 -9.18 -13.94
CA THR A 382 25.40 -8.09 -14.62
C THR A 382 24.18 -7.64 -13.81
N PRO A 383 23.87 -6.33 -13.80
CA PRO A 383 22.61 -5.85 -13.23
C PRO A 383 21.43 -6.41 -14.02
N VAL A 384 20.32 -6.73 -13.33
CA VAL A 384 19.04 -7.07 -13.98
C VAL A 384 18.45 -5.89 -14.76
N THR A 385 18.76 -4.67 -14.33
CA THR A 385 18.26 -3.40 -14.87
C THR A 385 19.17 -2.26 -14.42
N ARG A 386 19.21 -1.16 -15.18
CA ARG A 386 19.92 0.08 -14.78
C ARG A 386 18.96 1.15 -14.26
N ASN A 387 17.68 0.86 -14.16
CA ASN A 387 16.67 1.76 -13.60
C ASN A 387 16.57 1.56 -12.08
N ALA A 388 16.19 2.61 -11.35
CA ALA A 388 15.87 2.49 -9.93
C ALA A 388 14.53 1.78 -9.76
N ASP A 389 14.59 0.46 -9.66
CA ASP A 389 13.43 -0.39 -9.42
C ASP A 389 13.71 -1.42 -8.32
N VAL A 390 12.64 -2.11 -7.92
CA VAL A 390 12.67 -3.12 -6.86
C VAL A 390 13.60 -4.29 -7.19
N ALA A 391 13.72 -4.66 -8.47
CA ALA A 391 14.54 -5.79 -8.88
C ALA A 391 16.03 -5.45 -8.70
N LEU A 392 16.44 -4.23 -9.06
CA LEU A 392 17.79 -3.73 -8.81
C LEU A 392 18.09 -3.65 -7.31
N PHE A 393 17.19 -3.05 -6.53
CA PHE A 393 17.37 -2.91 -5.07
C PHE A 393 17.56 -4.27 -4.40
N ARG A 394 16.67 -5.24 -4.66
CA ARG A 394 16.79 -6.58 -4.10
C ARG A 394 18.07 -7.29 -4.55
N GLN A 395 18.51 -7.12 -5.80
CA GLN A 395 19.77 -7.69 -6.28
C GLN A 395 20.98 -7.12 -5.53
N ILE A 396 20.97 -5.82 -5.22
CA ILE A 396 22.00 -5.15 -4.42
C ILE A 396 21.93 -5.62 -2.96
N ALA A 397 20.75 -5.65 -2.35
CA ALA A 397 20.54 -6.04 -0.96
C ALA A 397 20.91 -7.51 -0.66
N ARG A 398 20.99 -8.38 -1.67
CA ARG A 398 21.51 -9.76 -1.52
C ARG A 398 23.03 -9.81 -1.29
N ARG A 399 23.78 -8.78 -1.72
CA ARG A 399 25.26 -8.73 -1.67
C ARG A 399 25.72 -7.35 -1.22
N ASP A 400 25.48 -7.05 0.04
CA ASP A 400 25.69 -5.72 0.61
C ASP A 400 27.09 -5.55 1.29
N ASP A 401 27.91 -6.59 1.21
CA ASP A 401 29.27 -6.71 1.72
C ASP A 401 30.33 -6.19 0.73
N VAL A 402 29.90 -5.76 -0.44
CA VAL A 402 30.77 -5.24 -1.50
C VAL A 402 31.46 -3.95 -1.05
N ARG A 403 32.72 -3.79 -1.47
CA ARG A 403 33.49 -2.56 -1.30
C ARG A 403 34.10 -2.18 -2.63
N CYS A 404 33.63 -1.07 -3.21
CA CYS A 404 34.24 -0.52 -4.40
C CYS A 404 35.56 0.18 -4.05
N PRO A 405 36.60 0.07 -4.90
CA PRO A 405 37.83 0.81 -4.71
C PRO A 405 37.55 2.32 -4.73
N ALA A 406 38.24 3.06 -3.86
CA ALA A 406 38.09 4.50 -3.78
C ALA A 406 38.29 5.12 -5.17
N ILE A 407 37.32 5.94 -5.60
CA ILE A 407 37.48 6.71 -6.82
C ILE A 407 38.57 7.73 -6.52
N VAL A 408 39.79 7.47 -6.99
CA VAL A 408 40.82 8.49 -7.02
C VAL A 408 40.34 9.48 -8.07
N SER A 409 39.66 10.54 -7.64
CA SER A 409 39.37 11.67 -8.52
C SER A 409 40.72 12.14 -9.01
N ALA A 410 41.04 11.85 -10.28
CA ALA A 410 42.23 12.37 -10.91
C ALA A 410 42.21 13.88 -10.64
N PRO A 411 43.26 14.45 -10.00
CA PRO A 411 43.26 15.85 -9.62
C PRO A 411 42.87 16.63 -10.86
N ALA A 412 41.78 17.39 -10.75
CA ALA A 412 41.24 18.16 -11.87
C ALA A 412 42.41 18.89 -12.48
N ALA A 413 42.79 18.49 -13.72
CA ALA A 413 44.00 18.97 -14.35
C ALA A 413 44.01 20.48 -14.19
N ALA A 414 45.00 20.99 -13.46
CA ALA A 414 45.07 22.39 -13.09
C ALA A 414 44.85 23.16 -14.39
N ARG A 415 43.71 23.85 -14.49
CA ARG A 415 43.37 24.61 -15.69
C ARG A 415 44.54 25.54 -15.91
N THR A 416 45.36 25.25 -16.92
CA THR A 416 46.45 26.13 -17.32
C THR A 416 45.79 27.48 -17.51
N PRO A 417 46.20 28.53 -16.76
CA PRO A 417 45.59 29.83 -16.91
C PRO A 417 45.63 30.17 -18.40
N ALA A 418 44.46 30.38 -18.99
CA ALA A 418 44.35 30.77 -20.38
C ALA A 418 45.29 31.97 -20.56
N PRO A 419 46.18 31.97 -21.56
CA PRO A 419 47.14 33.06 -21.74
C PRO A 419 46.37 34.37 -21.79
N THR A 420 46.67 35.25 -20.85
CA THR A 420 46.17 36.61 -20.78
C THR A 420 46.46 37.25 -22.14
N ALA A 421 45.44 37.33 -23.00
CA ALA A 421 45.55 38.05 -24.25
C ALA A 421 45.91 39.49 -23.91
N THR A 422 47.13 39.88 -24.25
CA THR A 422 47.66 41.22 -24.08
C THR A 422 46.66 42.18 -24.70
N ARG A 423 46.01 42.98 -23.85
CA ARG A 423 45.05 44.01 -24.24
C ARG A 423 45.78 44.98 -25.18
N GLN A 424 45.60 44.78 -26.47
CA GLN A 424 46.07 45.70 -27.51
C GLN A 424 45.42 47.06 -27.24
N PRO A 425 46.21 48.16 -27.17
CA PRO A 425 45.63 49.49 -26.97
C PRO A 425 44.68 49.80 -28.12
N ALA A 426 43.46 50.20 -27.75
CA ALA A 426 42.38 50.54 -28.65
C ALA A 426 42.84 51.62 -29.65
N ARG A 427 42.98 51.22 -30.91
CA ARG A 427 43.11 52.15 -32.03
C ARG A 427 41.72 52.75 -32.25
N GLN A 428 41.60 54.05 -31.99
CA GLN A 428 40.39 54.84 -32.23
C GLN A 428 39.89 54.61 -33.67
N PRO A 429 38.67 54.09 -33.86
CA PRO A 429 38.03 54.09 -35.17
C PRO A 429 37.61 55.51 -35.52
N ALA A 430 38.07 55.97 -36.67
CA ALA A 430 37.60 57.19 -37.30
C ALA A 430 36.08 57.15 -37.49
N ARG A 431 35.48 58.32 -37.21
CA ARG A 431 34.10 58.74 -37.50
C ARG A 431 33.60 58.17 -38.84
N GLN A 432 32.68 57.21 -38.80
CA GLN A 432 31.87 56.84 -39.96
C GLN A 432 30.55 57.64 -39.95
N PRO A 433 30.09 58.16 -41.11
CA PRO A 433 28.91 59.00 -41.20
C PRO A 433 27.61 58.21 -40.93
N ALA A 434 26.64 58.92 -40.36
CA ALA A 434 25.31 58.43 -40.03
C ALA A 434 24.56 57.86 -41.25
N ALA A 435 24.15 56.60 -41.16
CA ALA A 435 23.26 55.93 -42.10
C ALA A 435 21.88 55.71 -41.45
N VAL A 436 20.93 56.52 -41.93
CA VAL A 436 19.48 56.35 -42.07
C VAL A 436 18.74 55.38 -41.12
N ALA A 437 17.81 55.96 -40.35
CA ALA A 437 16.81 55.28 -39.55
C ALA A 437 15.99 54.28 -40.37
N GLN A 438 16.01 53.01 -39.96
CA GLN A 438 15.13 51.97 -40.49
C GLN A 438 13.72 52.13 -39.93
N GLN A 439 12.74 52.11 -40.84
CA GLN A 439 11.31 52.18 -40.56
C GLN A 439 10.81 50.94 -39.76
N PRO A 440 9.76 51.10 -38.95
CA PRO A 440 9.14 49.98 -38.22
C PRO A 440 8.53 48.96 -39.18
N ARG A 441 8.81 47.67 -38.93
CA ARG A 441 8.17 46.55 -39.63
C ARG A 441 6.65 46.53 -39.34
N PRO A 442 5.79 46.37 -40.36
CA PRO A 442 4.37 46.12 -40.17
C PRO A 442 4.12 44.78 -39.47
N ALA A 443 3.09 44.76 -38.62
CA ALA A 443 2.62 43.57 -37.93
C ALA A 443 2.15 42.48 -38.93
N PRO A 444 2.40 41.19 -38.66
CA PRO A 444 1.86 40.10 -39.46
C PRO A 444 0.33 40.05 -39.37
N PRO A 445 -0.39 39.79 -40.48
CA PRO A 445 -1.83 39.66 -40.47
C PRO A 445 -2.27 38.42 -39.69
N ALA A 446 -3.40 38.56 -38.98
CA ALA A 446 -4.08 37.50 -38.27
C ALA A 446 -4.35 36.31 -39.19
N ALA A 447 -3.90 35.13 -38.76
CA ALA A 447 -4.16 33.87 -39.44
C ALA A 447 -5.68 33.59 -39.45
N ALA A 448 -6.23 33.45 -40.64
CA ALA A 448 -7.60 33.02 -40.86
C ALA A 448 -7.80 31.59 -40.33
N ALA A 449 -8.94 31.37 -39.69
CA ALA A 449 -9.43 30.07 -39.26
C ALA A 449 -9.40 29.08 -40.43
N GLN A 450 -8.61 28.02 -40.29
CA GLN A 450 -8.62 26.89 -41.20
C GLN A 450 -9.89 26.08 -40.94
N GLN A 451 -10.73 25.95 -41.96
CA GLN A 451 -11.87 25.04 -41.93
C GLN A 451 -11.37 23.60 -41.80
N PRO A 452 -12.07 22.74 -41.03
CA PRO A 452 -11.69 21.33 -40.92
C PRO A 452 -11.82 20.65 -42.29
N ALA A 453 -10.70 20.17 -42.81
CA ALA A 453 -10.68 19.31 -43.98
C ALA A 453 -11.23 17.93 -43.58
N LEU A 454 -12.46 17.64 -44.03
CA LEU A 454 -13.05 16.30 -43.99
C LEU A 454 -12.12 15.33 -44.73
N ASN A 455 -11.62 14.33 -44.03
CA ASN A 455 -10.81 13.25 -44.58
C ASN A 455 -11.75 12.21 -45.24
N PRO A 456 -11.80 12.08 -46.58
CA PRO A 456 -12.74 11.18 -47.26
C PRO A 456 -12.38 9.69 -47.15
N ASN A 457 -11.26 9.32 -46.51
CA ASN A 457 -10.84 7.93 -46.35
C ASN A 457 -11.30 7.26 -45.04
N ALA A 458 -12.12 7.94 -44.23
CA ALA A 458 -12.68 7.40 -42.99
C ALA A 458 -14.08 6.76 -43.16
N ILE A 459 -14.57 6.58 -44.39
CA ILE A 459 -15.82 5.85 -44.66
C ILE A 459 -15.49 4.35 -44.74
N GLY A 460 -15.39 3.75 -43.55
CA GLY A 460 -15.33 2.30 -43.36
C GLY A 460 -16.64 1.64 -43.80
N THR A 461 -16.49 0.66 -44.66
CA THR A 461 -17.54 -0.23 -45.19
C THR A 461 -18.28 -0.97 -44.07
N GLY A 462 -19.53 -0.56 -43.82
CA GLY A 462 -20.50 -1.42 -43.15
C GLY A 462 -20.86 -2.60 -44.04
N MET A 463 -20.57 -3.82 -43.57
CA MET A 463 -21.18 -5.04 -44.09
C MET A 463 -22.46 -5.31 -43.29
N PHE A 464 -23.58 -5.29 -44.00
CA PHE A 464 -24.83 -5.89 -43.57
C PHE A 464 -24.64 -7.41 -43.45
N ARG A 465 -25.00 -7.99 -42.30
CA ARG A 465 -25.73 -9.27 -42.21
C ARG A 465 -26.49 -9.36 -40.90
#